data_AF-A0A0V7ZKW0-F1
#
_entry.id   AF-A0A0V7ZKW0-F1
#
_cell.length_a   1.000
_cell.length_b   1.000
_cell.length_c   1.000
_cell.angle_alpha   90.00
_cell.angle_beta   90.00
_cell.angle_gamma   90.00
#
_symmetry.space_group_name_H-M   'P 1'
#
loop_
_entity.id
_entity.type
_entity.pdbx_description
1 polymer ?
#
loop_
_entity_poly.entity_id
_entity_poly.type
_entity_poly.pdbx_seq_one_letter_code
_entity_poly.pdbx_strand_id
1 'polypeptide(L)'
;MNINYRNPFVIDGILKDRRLFVGREDEMRAIVNRMTGIQPISINIIGEKKIGKSSLLYHFYQTWRERVINDEKYIVIYLSLSRCQTEGDFYEEVVDNLVESSNQPLIYLKKTFLNKSINRRKFSRIIRSFQEKKILPVICLDDFGRLLERPQKFDKGFYDHLRYLMDDSALMLVIASRRSLADYAREKELSSPFFNIGHTLELGKLTEDEAIKITSLISKNKISAELHLNEQKKAIEWGELHPYKLQLSCFYLWEARQQGRDIKWARIKFIKNINVRQSKITFLKLNHWDKLLSIFSSLGKFSFDVGDFFDKFHKAIIGIALLISIVLICLDKLEVSDLIQKFFNELFEIGN
;
A
#
# COMPACT_ATOMS: atom_id res chain seq x y z
N MET A 1 -2.33 43.20 -5.16
CA MET A 1 -1.35 42.12 -4.95
C MET A 1 -2.09 40.79 -4.89
N ASN A 2 -2.03 39.97 -5.93
CA ASN A 2 -2.61 38.62 -5.91
C ASN A 2 -1.67 37.69 -5.13
N ILE A 3 -1.91 37.55 -3.82
CA ILE A 3 -1.28 36.49 -3.04
C ILE A 3 -1.88 35.17 -3.55
N ASN A 4 -1.09 34.40 -4.28
CA ASN A 4 -1.50 33.09 -4.77
C ASN A 4 -1.49 32.10 -3.59
N TYR A 5 -2.60 32.04 -2.85
CA TYR A 5 -2.78 31.13 -1.73
C TYR A 5 -2.77 29.69 -2.28
N ARG A 6 -1.76 28.91 -1.89
CA ARG A 6 -1.73 27.47 -2.14
C ARG A 6 -2.39 26.77 -0.95
N ASN A 7 -3.31 25.86 -1.25
CA ASN A 7 -3.97 25.03 -0.24
C ASN A 7 -2.93 24.26 0.59
N PRO A 8 -2.93 24.38 1.92
CA PRO A 8 -1.95 23.72 2.79
C PRO A 8 -2.22 22.21 2.97
N PHE A 9 -3.44 21.76 2.65
CA PHE A 9 -3.86 20.36 2.80
C PHE A 9 -3.51 19.55 1.57
N VAL A 10 -2.87 18.40 1.76
CA VAL A 10 -2.35 17.58 0.66
C VAL A 10 -3.20 16.32 0.53
N ILE A 11 -3.90 16.20 -0.60
CA ILE A 11 -4.86 15.12 -0.86
C ILE A 11 -4.31 14.02 -1.78
N ASP A 12 -3.09 14.20 -2.30
CA ASP A 12 -2.46 13.28 -3.24
C ASP A 12 -0.97 13.09 -2.96
N GLY A 13 -0.54 11.84 -3.13
CA GLY A 13 0.85 11.44 -2.93
C GLY A 13 1.28 11.43 -1.47
N ILE A 14 2.60 11.39 -1.30
CA ILE A 14 3.30 11.35 -0.03
C ILE A 14 3.49 12.78 0.48
N LEU A 15 3.34 12.98 1.78
CA LEU A 15 3.66 14.26 2.43
C LEU A 15 5.18 14.49 2.40
N LYS A 16 5.66 15.25 1.41
CA LYS A 16 7.09 15.53 1.24
C LYS A 16 7.62 16.66 2.12
N ASP A 17 6.75 17.61 2.48
CA ASP A 17 7.11 18.69 3.40
C ASP A 17 6.94 18.19 4.83
N ARG A 18 8.07 18.04 5.54
CA ARG A 18 8.09 17.55 6.93
C ARG A 18 7.17 18.34 7.87
N ARG A 19 6.91 19.62 7.57
CA ARG A 19 6.07 20.50 8.40
C ARG A 19 4.58 20.17 8.31
N LEU A 20 4.18 19.45 7.26
CA LEU A 20 2.79 19.02 7.05
C LEU A 20 2.53 17.63 7.63
N PHE A 21 3.57 16.89 8.02
CA PHE A 21 3.43 15.61 8.69
C PHE A 21 3.16 15.84 10.18
N VAL A 22 2.06 15.31 10.67
CA VAL A 22 1.57 15.54 12.04
C VAL A 22 1.14 14.21 12.65
N GLY A 23 1.55 13.98 13.90
CA GLY A 23 1.20 12.77 14.64
C GLY A 23 2.14 11.61 14.35
N ARG A 24 1.69 10.40 14.73
CA ARG A 24 2.41 9.13 14.60
C ARG A 24 3.69 9.02 15.42
N GLU A 25 3.77 9.75 16.53
CA GLU A 25 5.00 9.79 17.34
C GLU A 25 5.28 8.45 18.02
N ASP A 26 4.26 7.68 18.37
CA ASP A 26 4.42 6.35 18.95
C ASP A 26 4.92 5.34 17.91
N GLU A 27 4.38 5.38 16.69
CA GLU A 27 4.84 4.55 15.58
C GLU A 27 6.27 4.91 15.16
N MET A 28 6.59 6.21 15.11
CA MET A 28 7.95 6.70 14.88
C MET A 28 8.92 6.23 15.95
N ARG A 29 8.54 6.33 17.23
CA ARG A 29 9.33 5.82 18.36
C ARG A 29 9.53 4.31 18.27
N ALA A 30 8.50 3.56 17.87
CA ALA A 30 8.60 2.12 17.67
C ALA A 30 9.63 1.78 16.57
N ILE A 31 9.65 2.52 15.46
CA ILE A 31 10.66 2.32 14.40
C ILE A 31 12.07 2.58 14.94
N VAL A 32 12.26 3.72 15.61
CA VAL A 32 13.56 4.11 16.18
C VAL A 32 14.05 3.07 17.20
N ASN A 33 13.21 2.66 18.15
CA ASN A 33 13.58 1.70 19.19
C ASN A 33 14.02 0.34 18.62
N ARG A 34 13.44 -0.09 17.50
CA ARG A 34 13.83 -1.33 16.82
C ARG A 34 15.10 -1.15 15.99
N MET A 35 15.39 0.06 15.53
CA MET A 35 16.63 0.40 14.83
C MET A 35 17.82 0.56 15.78
N THR A 36 17.61 1.15 16.96
CA THR A 36 18.67 1.45 17.94
C THR A 36 18.83 0.39 19.03
N GLY A 37 18.04 -0.68 18.98
CA GLY A 37 18.16 -1.81 19.92
C GLY A 37 19.50 -2.54 19.80
N ILE A 38 19.81 -3.40 20.79
CA ILE A 38 21.04 -4.21 20.81
C ILE A 38 21.20 -5.01 19.51
N GLN A 39 20.08 -5.58 19.05
CA GLN A 39 19.97 -6.17 17.72
C GLN A 39 18.85 -5.45 16.97
N PRO A 40 19.13 -4.93 15.76
CA PRO A 40 18.12 -4.28 14.95
C PRO A 40 17.05 -5.28 14.53
N ILE A 41 15.78 -4.89 14.63
CA ILE A 41 14.65 -5.74 14.25
C ILE A 41 13.92 -5.10 13.08
N SER A 42 13.86 -5.81 11.95
CA SER A 42 13.09 -5.34 10.80
C SER A 42 11.59 -5.30 11.11
N ILE A 43 10.88 -4.34 10.52
CA ILE A 43 9.50 -4.02 10.83
C ILE A 43 8.63 -4.11 9.59
N ASN A 44 7.44 -4.68 9.71
CA ASN A 44 6.38 -4.54 8.73
C ASN A 44 5.29 -3.59 9.21
N ILE A 45 5.18 -2.43 8.57
CA ILE A 45 4.13 -1.45 8.79
C ILE A 45 2.92 -1.84 7.92
N ILE A 46 1.82 -2.18 8.58
CA ILE A 46 0.58 -2.62 7.93
C ILE A 46 -0.55 -1.60 8.12
N GLY A 47 -1.62 -1.74 7.34
CA GLY A 47 -2.82 -0.93 7.50
C GLY A 47 -3.51 -0.66 6.17
N GLU A 48 -4.69 -0.07 6.22
CA GLU A 48 -5.50 0.13 5.03
C GLU A 48 -4.89 1.13 4.02
N LYS A 49 -5.47 1.18 2.82
CA LYS A 49 -5.00 2.08 1.77
C LYS A 49 -5.23 3.53 2.22
N LYS A 50 -4.20 4.39 2.05
CA LYS A 50 -4.21 5.81 2.42
C LYS A 50 -4.26 6.13 3.92
N ILE A 51 -3.97 5.15 4.78
CA ILE A 51 -3.84 5.40 6.22
C ILE A 51 -2.53 6.12 6.61
N GLY A 52 -1.67 6.43 5.64
CA GLY A 52 -0.47 7.25 5.85
C GLY A 52 0.85 6.50 5.93
N LYS A 53 0.91 5.20 5.62
CA LYS A 53 2.15 4.40 5.65
C LYS A 53 3.30 5.03 4.86
N SER A 54 3.08 5.33 3.58
CA SER A 54 4.10 5.95 2.72
C SER A 54 4.60 7.29 3.28
N SER A 55 3.68 8.12 3.81
CA SER A 55 4.05 9.37 4.48
C SER A 55 4.83 9.15 5.76
N LEU A 56 4.51 8.13 6.56
CA LEU A 56 5.25 7.75 7.76
C LEU A 56 6.68 7.31 7.42
N LEU A 57 6.83 6.38 6.46
CA LEU A 57 8.16 5.92 6.00
C LEU A 57 9.00 7.08 5.46
N TYR A 58 8.40 7.94 4.64
CA TYR A 58 9.11 9.07 4.06
C TYR A 58 9.50 10.10 5.12
N HIS A 59 8.61 10.41 6.06
CA HIS A 59 8.92 11.30 7.17
C HIS A 59 10.02 10.74 8.08
N PHE A 60 10.02 9.44 8.33
CA PHE A 60 11.12 8.77 9.03
C PHE A 60 12.45 8.90 8.30
N TYR A 61 12.47 8.60 7.01
CA TYR A 61 13.65 8.83 6.18
C TYR A 61 14.15 10.28 6.22
N GLN A 62 13.24 11.26 6.30
CA GLN A 62 13.64 12.67 6.39
C GLN A 62 14.17 13.11 7.76
N THR A 63 13.75 12.45 8.84
CA THR A 63 13.94 12.96 10.23
C THR A 63 14.69 12.00 11.15
N TRP A 64 15.11 10.82 10.68
CA TRP A 64 15.73 9.80 11.55
C TRP A 64 16.94 10.31 12.32
N ARG A 65 17.78 11.18 11.73
CA ARG A 65 18.97 11.76 12.39
C ARG A 65 18.62 12.57 13.63
N GLU A 66 17.47 13.24 13.61
CA GLU A 66 16.97 14.04 14.74
C GLU A 66 16.46 13.15 15.90
N ARG A 67 16.32 11.85 15.65
CA ARG A 67 15.67 10.89 16.55
C ARG A 67 16.64 9.87 17.15
N VAL A 68 17.93 9.95 16.81
CA VAL A 68 18.94 9.01 17.31
C VAL A 68 20.16 9.73 17.85
N ILE A 69 20.83 9.05 18.79
CA ILE A 69 22.17 9.40 19.26
C ILE A 69 23.15 8.53 18.46
N ASN A 70 24.26 9.12 18.00
CA ASN A 70 25.24 8.47 17.11
C ASN A 70 24.69 8.18 15.71
N ASP A 71 24.24 9.23 15.01
CA ASP A 71 23.65 9.11 13.68
C ASP A 71 24.64 8.56 12.63
N GLU A 72 25.95 8.67 12.87
CA GLU A 72 27.00 8.11 12.02
C GLU A 72 26.97 6.57 11.90
N LYS A 73 26.27 5.88 12.82
CA LYS A 73 26.11 4.41 12.81
C LYS A 73 25.01 3.93 11.87
N TYR A 74 24.25 4.83 11.24
CA TYR A 74 23.11 4.46 10.42
C TYR A 74 23.15 5.15 9.06
N ILE A 75 22.64 4.46 8.04
CA ILE A 75 22.28 5.07 6.76
C ILE A 75 20.85 4.62 6.45
N VAL A 76 19.91 5.55 6.53
CA VAL A 76 18.51 5.29 6.21
C VAL A 76 18.22 5.75 4.79
N ILE A 77 17.66 4.86 3.98
CA ILE A 77 17.20 5.17 2.62
C ILE A 77 15.71 4.89 2.47
N TYR A 78 15.08 5.58 1.52
CA TYR A 78 13.69 5.37 1.15
C TYR A 78 13.60 4.88 -0.29
N LEU A 79 12.87 3.80 -0.50
CA LEU A 79 12.67 3.20 -1.81
C LEU A 79 11.18 2.92 -2.08
N SER A 80 10.68 3.45 -3.20
CA SER A 80 9.38 3.06 -3.74
C SER A 80 9.54 1.88 -4.71
N LEU A 81 8.99 0.73 -4.33
CA LEU A 81 9.12 -0.52 -5.10
C LEU A 81 8.31 -0.52 -6.40
N SER A 82 7.56 0.54 -6.71
CA SER A 82 6.93 0.68 -8.03
C SER A 82 7.95 0.82 -9.16
N ARG A 83 9.18 1.24 -8.86
CA ARG A 83 10.26 1.45 -9.83
C ARG A 83 11.08 0.20 -10.12
N CYS A 84 11.10 -0.78 -9.21
CA CYS A 84 11.89 -2.00 -9.35
C CYS A 84 11.09 -3.07 -10.12
N GLN A 85 11.52 -3.44 -11.32
CA GLN A 85 10.88 -4.49 -12.12
C GLN A 85 11.58 -5.85 -11.96
N THR A 86 12.86 -5.85 -11.61
CA THR A 86 13.69 -7.04 -11.39
C THR A 86 14.47 -6.97 -10.07
N GLU A 87 15.05 -8.09 -9.64
CA GLU A 87 15.99 -8.07 -8.51
C GLU A 87 17.21 -7.18 -8.77
N GLY A 88 17.69 -7.13 -10.01
CA GLY A 88 18.82 -6.29 -10.39
C GLY A 88 18.50 -4.81 -10.15
N ASP A 89 17.35 -4.36 -10.64
CA ASP A 89 16.87 -2.98 -10.44
C ASP A 89 16.75 -2.66 -8.94
N PHE A 90 16.25 -3.61 -8.14
CA PHE A 90 16.15 -3.44 -6.69
C PHE A 90 17.53 -3.28 -6.04
N TYR A 91 18.49 -4.13 -6.39
CA TYR A 91 19.83 -4.07 -5.81
C TYR A 91 20.58 -2.80 -6.23
N GLU A 92 20.48 -2.41 -7.50
CA GLU A 92 21.07 -1.18 -8.03
C GLU A 92 20.51 0.05 -7.33
N GLU A 93 19.19 0.19 -7.29
CA GLU A 93 18.54 1.33 -6.65
C GLU A 93 18.87 1.42 -5.14
N VAL A 94 18.93 0.29 -4.43
CA VAL A 94 19.36 0.28 -3.01
C VAL A 94 20.81 0.75 -2.88
N VAL A 95 21.72 0.20 -3.69
CA VAL A 95 23.15 0.54 -3.59
C VAL A 95 23.39 2.00 -3.95
N ASP A 96 22.74 2.51 -5.01
CA ASP A 96 22.86 3.90 -5.42
C ASP A 96 22.39 4.84 -4.31
N ASN A 97 21.20 4.60 -3.74
CA ASN A 97 20.68 5.41 -2.64
C ASN A 97 21.57 5.34 -1.38
N LEU A 98 22.15 4.16 -1.05
CA LEU A 98 23.07 4.02 0.08
C LEU A 98 24.37 4.79 -0.15
N VAL A 99 24.91 4.77 -1.36
CA VAL A 99 26.13 5.49 -1.69
C VAL A 99 25.88 7.01 -1.71
N GLU A 100 24.74 7.46 -2.22
CA GLU A 100 24.36 8.88 -2.21
C GLU A 100 24.09 9.41 -0.79
N SER A 101 23.53 8.57 0.08
CA SER A 101 23.20 8.94 1.46
C SER A 101 24.41 8.82 2.41
N SER A 102 25.52 8.26 1.96
CA SER A 102 26.74 8.10 2.78
C SER A 102 27.58 9.38 2.76
N ASN A 103 27.88 9.89 3.96
CA ASN A 103 28.82 11.00 4.14
C ASN A 103 30.30 10.59 3.95
N GLN A 104 30.60 9.28 3.96
CA GLN A 104 31.94 8.81 3.68
C GLN A 104 32.12 8.65 2.18
N PRO A 105 33.32 8.95 1.63
CA PRO A 105 33.64 8.61 0.26
C PRO A 105 33.66 7.08 0.08
N LEU A 106 32.48 6.49 -0.13
CA LEU A 106 32.31 5.15 -0.70
C LEU A 106 32.64 5.17 -2.21
N ILE A 107 33.50 6.09 -2.64
CA ILE A 107 33.94 6.30 -4.01
C ILE A 107 34.54 5.00 -4.58
N TYR A 108 35.16 4.16 -3.74
CA TYR A 108 35.61 2.82 -4.15
C TYR A 108 34.46 1.90 -4.55
N LEU A 109 33.33 1.93 -3.82
CA LEU A 109 32.12 1.20 -4.20
C LEU A 109 31.60 1.74 -5.53
N LYS A 110 31.45 3.07 -5.67
CA LYS A 110 31.01 3.71 -6.93
C LYS A 110 31.86 3.26 -8.13
N LYS A 111 33.20 3.31 -8.04
CA LYS A 111 34.10 2.85 -9.11
C LYS A 111 34.02 1.36 -9.42
N THR A 112 33.74 0.51 -8.42
CA THR A 112 33.67 -0.95 -8.59
C THR A 112 32.36 -1.40 -9.24
N PHE A 113 31.29 -0.58 -9.16
CA PHE A 113 29.94 -0.97 -9.56
C PHE A 113 29.38 -0.28 -10.81
N LEU A 114 29.97 0.84 -11.24
CA LEU A 114 29.49 1.65 -12.38
C LEU A 114 29.30 0.91 -13.72
N ASN A 115 29.87 -0.30 -13.90
CA ASN A 115 29.90 -0.98 -15.20
C ASN A 115 29.29 -2.39 -15.23
N LYS A 116 28.68 -2.89 -14.14
CA LYS A 116 28.11 -4.27 -14.13
C LYS A 116 26.90 -4.38 -13.23
N SER A 117 25.87 -5.09 -13.72
CA SER A 117 24.68 -5.41 -12.93
C SER A 117 25.02 -6.04 -11.57
N ILE A 118 24.26 -5.64 -10.56
CA ILE A 118 24.43 -6.10 -9.18
C ILE A 118 23.61 -7.38 -8.99
N ASN A 119 24.31 -8.49 -8.71
CA ASN A 119 23.68 -9.76 -8.36
C ASN A 119 23.70 -9.98 -6.84
N ARG A 120 23.01 -11.03 -6.36
CA ARG A 120 22.90 -11.36 -4.93
C ARG A 120 24.24 -11.38 -4.20
N ARG A 121 25.25 -12.05 -4.77
CA ARG A 121 26.60 -12.15 -4.17
C ARG A 121 27.28 -10.79 -4.03
N LYS A 122 27.23 -9.95 -5.08
CA LYS A 122 27.79 -8.59 -5.03
C LYS A 122 27.04 -7.73 -4.01
N PHE A 123 25.71 -7.77 -4.03
CA PHE A 123 24.87 -7.04 -3.09
C PHE A 123 25.20 -7.41 -1.64
N SER A 124 25.26 -8.72 -1.32
CA SER A 124 25.69 -9.21 0.00
C SER A 124 27.04 -8.64 0.45
N ARG A 125 28.04 -8.64 -0.44
CA ARG A 125 29.38 -8.07 -0.13
C ARG A 125 29.30 -6.57 0.14
N ILE A 126 28.50 -5.84 -0.62
CA ILE A 126 28.32 -4.40 -0.44
C ILE A 126 27.69 -4.12 0.91
N ILE A 127 26.55 -4.75 1.21
CA ILE A 127 25.84 -4.56 2.48
C ILE A 127 26.75 -4.90 3.67
N ARG A 128 27.48 -6.02 3.62
CA ARG A 128 28.42 -6.41 4.70
C ARG A 128 29.59 -5.46 4.89
N SER A 129 30.03 -4.74 3.84
CA SER A 129 31.07 -3.73 3.99
C SER A 129 30.65 -2.55 4.88
N PHE A 130 29.33 -2.27 5.00
CA PHE A 130 28.83 -1.31 5.97
C PHE A 130 28.90 -1.87 7.39
N GLN A 131 28.58 -3.15 7.58
CA GLN A 131 28.67 -3.83 8.86
C GLN A 131 30.11 -3.86 9.41
N GLU A 132 31.11 -4.11 8.57
CA GLU A 132 32.54 -4.03 8.93
C GLU A 132 32.93 -2.64 9.48
N LYS A 133 32.27 -1.59 8.99
CA LYS A 133 32.43 -0.21 9.45
C LYS A 133 31.52 0.16 10.61
N LYS A 134 30.77 -0.81 11.17
CA LYS A 134 29.76 -0.61 12.22
C LYS A 134 28.65 0.37 11.80
N ILE A 135 28.32 0.40 10.51
CA ILE A 135 27.22 1.17 9.95
C ILE A 135 26.10 0.19 9.60
N LEU A 136 24.88 0.48 10.04
CA LEU A 136 23.68 -0.27 9.71
C LEU A 136 22.91 0.42 8.56
N PRO A 137 22.82 -0.23 7.37
CA PRO A 137 21.86 0.16 6.35
C PRO A 137 20.42 -0.13 6.82
N VAL A 138 19.57 0.89 6.80
CA VAL A 138 18.14 0.80 7.12
C VAL A 138 17.34 1.16 5.87
N ILE A 139 16.66 0.18 5.30
CA ILE A 139 16.01 0.32 4.00
C ILE A 139 14.51 0.40 4.20
N CYS A 140 13.94 1.59 3.98
CA CYS A 140 12.49 1.80 4.00
C CYS A 140 11.90 1.39 2.64
N LEU A 141 11.14 0.31 2.62
CA LEU A 141 10.54 -0.28 1.43
C LEU A 141 9.05 0.05 1.37
N ASP A 142 8.66 0.96 0.47
CA ASP A 142 7.26 1.31 0.25
C ASP A 142 6.63 0.50 -0.90
N ASP A 143 5.31 0.30 -0.82
CA ASP A 143 4.52 -0.48 -1.78
C ASP A 143 5.02 -1.93 -1.99
N PHE A 144 5.40 -2.62 -0.91
CA PHE A 144 5.97 -3.98 -0.98
C PHE A 144 5.11 -5.02 -1.71
N GLY A 145 3.79 -4.83 -1.70
CA GLY A 145 2.86 -5.68 -2.45
C GLY A 145 3.19 -5.81 -3.94
N ARG A 146 3.92 -4.84 -4.52
CA ARG A 146 4.37 -4.85 -5.93
C ARG A 146 5.34 -5.98 -6.25
N LEU A 147 6.19 -6.38 -5.31
CA LEU A 147 7.13 -7.48 -5.54
C LEU A 147 6.39 -8.81 -5.59
N LEU A 148 5.38 -8.96 -4.73
CA LEU A 148 4.53 -10.15 -4.65
C LEU A 148 3.66 -10.34 -5.92
N GLU A 149 3.40 -9.27 -6.67
CA GLU A 149 2.70 -9.34 -7.97
C GLU A 149 3.58 -9.94 -9.08
N ARG A 150 4.89 -10.14 -8.85
CA ARG A 150 5.87 -10.60 -9.84
C ARG A 150 6.74 -11.74 -9.32
N PRO A 151 6.19 -12.91 -8.95
CA PRO A 151 6.95 -14.02 -8.37
C PRO A 151 8.07 -14.55 -9.28
N GLN A 152 7.90 -14.42 -10.60
CA GLN A 152 8.93 -14.80 -11.59
C GLN A 152 10.15 -13.86 -11.60
N LYS A 153 10.03 -12.66 -11.02
CA LYS A 153 11.08 -11.64 -10.94
C LYS A 153 11.64 -11.46 -9.53
N PHE A 154 10.89 -11.89 -8.52
CA PHE A 154 11.27 -11.87 -7.11
C PHE A 154 10.87 -13.21 -6.51
N ASP A 155 11.77 -14.18 -6.65
CA ASP A 155 11.52 -15.58 -6.30
C ASP A 155 11.80 -15.86 -4.80
N LYS A 156 11.65 -17.12 -4.37
CA LYS A 156 11.98 -17.53 -3.01
C LYS A 156 13.43 -17.19 -2.63
N GLY A 157 14.37 -17.35 -3.55
CA GLY A 157 15.78 -17.06 -3.32
C GLY A 157 16.07 -15.58 -3.10
N PHE A 158 15.29 -14.67 -3.69
CA PHE A 158 15.34 -13.24 -3.39
C PHE A 158 14.99 -12.98 -1.93
N TYR A 159 13.86 -13.50 -1.47
CA TYR A 159 13.39 -13.31 -0.09
C TYR A 159 14.32 -13.98 0.92
N ASP A 160 14.78 -15.19 0.65
CA ASP A 160 15.76 -15.89 1.49
C ASP A 160 17.09 -15.13 1.58
N HIS A 161 17.53 -14.51 0.48
CA HIS A 161 18.72 -13.67 0.47
C HIS A 161 18.56 -12.42 1.35
N LEU A 162 17.41 -11.74 1.29
CA LEU A 162 17.13 -10.62 2.20
C LEU A 162 17.06 -11.09 3.66
N ARG A 163 16.41 -12.23 3.92
CA ARG A 163 16.33 -12.82 5.27
C ARG A 163 17.71 -13.10 5.84
N TYR A 164 18.60 -13.69 5.05
CA TYR A 164 19.98 -13.96 5.44
C TYR A 164 20.74 -12.69 5.87
N LEU A 165 20.56 -11.58 5.15
CA LEU A 165 21.19 -10.30 5.52
C LEU A 165 20.57 -9.68 6.78
N MET A 166 19.29 -9.92 7.04
CA MET A 166 18.61 -9.50 8.26
C MET A 166 19.07 -10.31 9.48
N ASP A 167 19.18 -11.63 9.35
CA ASP A 167 19.61 -12.53 10.44
C ASP A 167 21.03 -12.20 10.91
N ASP A 168 21.91 -11.83 9.98
CA ASP A 168 23.27 -11.39 10.27
C ASP A 168 23.36 -9.94 10.77
N SER A 169 22.23 -9.25 10.96
CA SER A 169 22.19 -7.81 11.30
C SER A 169 22.99 -6.92 10.33
N ALA A 170 23.16 -7.38 9.08
CA ALA A 170 23.88 -6.65 8.05
C ALA A 170 23.04 -5.52 7.44
N LEU A 171 21.70 -5.64 7.54
CA LEU A 171 20.75 -4.57 7.22
C LEU A 171 19.50 -4.68 8.10
N MET A 172 18.71 -3.62 8.13
CA MET A 172 17.35 -3.59 8.66
C MET A 172 16.36 -3.15 7.59
N LEU A 173 15.20 -3.78 7.52
CA LEU A 173 14.11 -3.38 6.63
C LEU A 173 12.96 -2.73 7.40
N VAL A 174 12.39 -1.67 6.85
CA VAL A 174 11.13 -1.07 7.30
C VAL A 174 10.15 -1.13 6.14
N ILE A 175 9.25 -2.10 6.18
CA ILE A 175 8.44 -2.53 5.03
C ILE A 175 7.00 -2.05 5.17
N ALA A 176 6.51 -1.25 4.24
CA ALA A 176 5.09 -0.89 4.17
C ALA A 176 4.31 -1.85 3.25
N SER A 177 3.24 -2.42 3.79
CA SER A 177 2.31 -3.28 3.05
C SER A 177 0.87 -3.07 3.53
N ARG A 178 -0.12 -3.62 2.81
CA ARG A 178 -1.53 -3.48 3.22
C ARG A 178 -1.90 -4.43 4.36
N ARG A 179 -1.39 -5.66 4.29
CA ARG A 179 -1.56 -6.73 5.28
C ARG A 179 -0.19 -7.23 5.71
N SER A 180 -0.16 -8.04 6.76
CA SER A 180 1.09 -8.63 7.22
C SER A 180 1.77 -9.44 6.11
N LEU A 181 3.11 -9.48 6.14
CA LEU A 181 3.89 -10.33 5.24
C LEU A 181 3.53 -11.82 5.42
N ALA A 182 3.22 -12.25 6.64
CA ALA A 182 2.77 -13.60 6.94
C ALA A 182 1.44 -13.97 6.24
N ASP A 183 0.48 -13.03 6.19
CA ASP A 183 -0.78 -13.26 5.48
C ASP A 183 -0.55 -13.41 3.97
N TYR A 184 0.34 -12.59 3.40
CA TYR A 184 0.72 -12.74 2.00
C TYR A 184 1.42 -14.06 1.71
N ALA A 185 2.28 -14.51 2.62
CA ALA A 185 2.96 -15.79 2.47
C ALA A 185 1.97 -16.96 2.47
N ARG A 186 0.98 -16.94 3.38
CA ARG A 186 -0.07 -17.95 3.42
C ARG A 186 -0.93 -17.95 2.15
N GLU A 187 -1.36 -16.78 1.69
CA GLU A 187 -2.20 -16.64 0.49
C GLU A 187 -1.49 -17.07 -0.79
N LYS A 188 -0.18 -16.81 -0.88
CA LYS A 188 0.62 -17.06 -2.08
C LYS A 188 1.51 -18.30 -1.97
N GLU A 189 1.32 -19.10 -0.92
CA GLU A 189 2.09 -20.32 -0.64
C GLU A 189 3.61 -20.09 -0.64
N LEU A 190 4.05 -18.94 -0.12
CA LEU A 190 5.46 -18.58 -0.03
C LEU A 190 6.07 -19.18 1.24
N SER A 191 7.14 -19.96 1.09
CA SER A 191 7.77 -20.70 2.19
C SER A 191 9.03 -20.05 2.77
N SER A 192 9.35 -18.81 2.38
CA SER A 192 10.56 -18.12 2.88
C SER A 192 10.37 -17.64 4.33
N PRO A 193 11.36 -17.85 5.23
CA PRO A 193 11.34 -17.28 6.58
C PRO A 193 11.37 -15.73 6.60
N PHE A 194 11.66 -15.09 5.46
CA PHE A 194 11.54 -13.65 5.27
C PHE A 194 10.18 -13.10 5.71
N PHE A 195 9.10 -13.82 5.42
CA PHE A 195 7.74 -13.35 5.68
C PHE A 195 7.36 -13.39 7.18
N ASN A 196 8.16 -14.07 8.00
CA ASN A 196 8.08 -14.06 9.46
C ASN A 196 8.97 -12.94 10.02
N ILE A 197 8.66 -11.71 9.64
CA ILE A 197 9.41 -10.52 10.05
C ILE A 197 9.26 -10.30 11.57
N GLY A 198 10.31 -9.76 12.20
CA GLY A 198 10.41 -9.74 13.66
C GLY A 198 9.35 -8.87 14.37
N HIS A 199 8.82 -7.85 13.71
CA HIS A 199 7.77 -7.01 14.31
C HIS A 199 6.78 -6.49 13.26
N THR A 200 5.49 -6.55 13.58
CA THR A 200 4.41 -5.93 12.78
C THR A 200 3.88 -4.72 13.52
N LEU A 201 3.88 -3.56 12.86
CA LEU A 201 3.34 -2.31 13.37
C LEU A 201 2.06 -1.96 12.60
N GLU A 202 0.91 -2.00 13.28
CA GLU A 202 -0.37 -1.67 12.66
C GLU A 202 -0.65 -0.17 12.69
N LEU A 203 -0.87 0.42 11.52
CA LEU A 203 -1.20 1.82 11.38
C LEU A 203 -2.72 1.98 11.26
N GLY A 204 -3.34 2.48 12.34
CA GLY A 204 -4.78 2.72 12.43
C GLY A 204 -5.19 4.15 12.05
N LYS A 205 -6.40 4.57 12.43
CA LYS A 205 -6.84 5.97 12.34
C LYS A 205 -5.97 6.87 13.24
N LEU A 206 -6.07 8.19 13.04
CA LEU A 206 -5.43 9.17 13.92
C LEU A 206 -6.14 9.22 15.26
N THR A 207 -5.46 9.71 16.27
CA THR A 207 -6.12 10.13 17.51
C THR A 207 -6.86 11.45 17.30
N GLU A 208 -7.76 11.80 18.22
CA GLU A 208 -8.45 13.10 18.17
C GLU A 208 -7.46 14.26 18.26
N ASP A 209 -6.44 14.16 19.13
CA ASP A 209 -5.40 15.18 19.28
C ASP A 209 -4.61 15.38 17.98
N GLU A 210 -4.27 14.30 17.28
CA GLU A 210 -3.60 14.37 15.98
C GLU A 210 -4.50 15.00 14.92
N ALA A 211 -5.78 14.65 14.91
CA ALA A 211 -6.74 15.23 13.99
C ALA A 211 -6.91 16.75 14.24
N ILE A 212 -7.02 17.17 15.49
CA ILE A 212 -7.06 18.58 15.89
C ILE A 212 -5.81 19.31 15.36
N LYS A 213 -4.61 18.76 15.60
CA LYS A 213 -3.35 19.35 15.11
C LYS A 213 -3.35 19.52 13.58
N ILE A 214 -3.82 18.54 12.81
CA ILE A 214 -3.94 18.65 11.36
C ILE A 214 -4.92 19.75 10.96
N THR A 215 -6.11 19.80 11.56
CA THR A 215 -7.12 20.81 11.19
C THR A 215 -6.72 22.23 11.59
N SER A 216 -5.86 22.36 12.60
CA SER A 216 -5.33 23.63 13.11
C SER A 216 -4.04 24.12 12.43
N LEU A 217 -3.61 23.47 11.32
CA LEU A 217 -2.42 23.88 10.58
C LEU A 217 -2.40 25.39 10.34
N ILE A 218 -1.32 26.03 10.77
CA ILE A 218 -1.21 27.49 10.80
C ILE A 218 -0.82 28.01 9.43
N SER A 219 -1.39 29.16 9.06
CA SER A 219 -1.04 29.83 7.81
C SER A 219 0.43 30.22 7.74
N LYS A 220 0.94 30.38 6.51
CA LYS A 220 2.34 30.80 6.27
C LYS A 220 2.72 32.10 7.00
N ASN A 221 1.75 32.96 7.27
CA ASN A 221 1.94 34.22 7.98
C ASN A 221 1.92 34.06 9.51
N LYS A 222 1.71 32.84 10.03
CA LYS A 222 1.72 32.48 11.46
C LYS A 222 0.70 33.20 12.35
N ILE A 223 -0.26 33.92 11.77
CA ILE A 223 -1.21 34.75 12.51
C ILE A 223 -2.48 33.97 12.91
N SER A 224 -2.90 33.00 12.09
CA SER A 224 -4.11 32.21 12.36
C SER A 224 -4.07 30.84 11.69
N ALA A 225 -4.88 29.92 12.23
CA ALA A 225 -5.15 28.62 11.63
C ALA A 225 -5.78 28.78 10.24
N GLU A 226 -5.42 27.90 9.33
CA GLU A 226 -5.93 27.91 7.95
C GLU A 226 -7.44 27.62 7.90
N LEU A 227 -7.99 26.89 8.86
CA LEU A 227 -9.43 26.67 9.00
C LEU A 227 -9.98 27.35 10.26
N HIS A 228 -11.20 27.86 10.16
CA HIS A 228 -11.97 28.36 11.30
C HIS A 228 -12.44 27.21 12.20
N LEU A 229 -12.75 27.49 13.48
CA LEU A 229 -13.15 26.46 14.45
C LEU A 229 -14.36 25.61 14.00
N ASN A 230 -15.33 26.23 13.33
CA ASN A 230 -16.48 25.51 12.79
C ASN A 230 -16.11 24.60 11.61
N GLU A 231 -15.14 25.00 10.79
CA GLU A 231 -14.60 24.20 9.69
C GLU A 231 -13.76 23.04 10.23
N GLN A 232 -12.93 23.28 11.25
CA GLN A 232 -12.15 22.22 11.92
C GLN A 232 -13.05 21.11 12.46
N LYS A 233 -14.14 21.47 13.17
CA LYS A 233 -15.13 20.50 13.67
C LYS A 233 -15.75 19.67 12.55
N LYS A 234 -16.14 20.32 11.44
CA LYS A 234 -16.67 19.64 10.26
C LYS A 234 -15.63 18.75 9.58
N ALA A 235 -14.38 19.20 9.51
CA ALA A 235 -13.30 18.43 8.92
C ALA A 235 -13.08 17.12 9.69
N ILE A 236 -13.10 17.16 11.02
CA ILE A 236 -12.98 15.99 11.90
C ILE A 236 -14.19 15.06 11.72
N GLU A 237 -15.41 15.62 11.77
CA GLU A 237 -16.66 14.87 11.58
C GLU A 237 -16.65 14.11 10.25
N TRP A 238 -16.29 14.78 9.14
CA TRP A 238 -16.28 14.17 7.81
C TRP A 238 -15.09 13.22 7.65
N GLY A 239 -13.96 13.57 8.26
CA GLY A 239 -12.72 12.82 8.20
C GLY A 239 -12.78 11.48 8.93
N GLU A 240 -13.64 11.36 9.95
CA GLU A 240 -13.77 10.18 10.82
C GLU A 240 -12.41 9.68 11.33
N LEU A 241 -11.51 10.63 11.65
CA LEU A 241 -10.12 10.42 12.06
C LEU A 241 -9.22 9.68 11.04
N HIS A 242 -9.72 9.39 9.83
CA HIS A 242 -8.92 8.78 8.79
C HIS A 242 -8.04 9.86 8.11
N PRO A 243 -6.69 9.75 8.11
CA PRO A 243 -5.77 10.79 7.62
C PRO A 243 -6.13 11.35 6.24
N TYR A 244 -6.38 10.48 5.26
CA TYR A 244 -6.78 10.94 3.92
C TYR A 244 -8.13 11.64 3.88
N LYS A 245 -9.18 11.09 4.52
CA LYS A 245 -10.50 11.74 4.56
C LYS A 245 -10.39 13.09 5.27
N LEU A 246 -9.62 13.17 6.36
CA LEU A 246 -9.38 14.40 7.10
C LEU A 246 -8.67 15.47 6.28
N GLN A 247 -7.58 15.11 5.59
CA GLN A 247 -6.90 16.02 4.66
C GLN A 247 -7.84 16.48 3.53
N LEU A 248 -8.67 15.57 3.01
CA LEU A 248 -9.64 15.87 1.95
C LEU A 248 -10.77 16.80 2.42
N SER A 249 -11.27 16.62 3.65
CA SER A 249 -12.29 17.49 4.23
C SER A 249 -11.73 18.89 4.47
N CYS A 250 -10.52 18.98 5.06
CA CYS A 250 -9.81 20.23 5.23
C CYS A 250 -9.58 20.95 3.91
N PHE A 251 -9.10 20.23 2.89
CA PHE A 251 -8.85 20.75 1.55
C PHE A 251 -10.09 21.45 0.98
N TYR A 252 -11.24 20.77 0.98
CA TYR A 252 -12.46 21.32 0.37
C TYR A 252 -13.14 22.41 1.20
N LEU A 253 -13.01 22.37 2.53
CA LEU A 253 -13.46 23.48 3.38
C LEU A 253 -12.64 24.74 3.12
N TRP A 254 -11.32 24.59 3.03
CA TRP A 254 -10.43 25.69 2.67
C TRP A 254 -10.75 26.26 1.28
N GLU A 255 -10.87 25.39 0.24
CA GLU A 255 -11.23 25.82 -1.11
C GLU A 255 -12.56 26.56 -1.16
N ALA A 256 -13.57 26.07 -0.43
CA ALA A 256 -14.87 26.71 -0.40
C ALA A 256 -14.76 28.14 0.10
N ARG A 257 -14.03 28.35 1.20
CA ARG A 257 -13.82 29.69 1.78
C ARG A 257 -13.06 30.60 0.80
N GLN A 258 -11.96 30.12 0.22
CA GLN A 258 -11.18 30.92 -0.72
C GLN A 258 -11.97 31.33 -1.98
N GLN A 259 -12.97 30.52 -2.37
CA GLN A 259 -13.83 30.76 -3.54
C GLN A 259 -15.19 31.39 -3.20
N GLY A 260 -15.44 31.76 -1.94
CA GLY A 260 -16.74 32.30 -1.50
C GLY A 260 -17.90 31.31 -1.65
N ARG A 261 -17.63 30.00 -1.61
CA ARG A 261 -18.64 28.93 -1.66
C ARG A 261 -19.10 28.54 -0.27
N ASP A 262 -20.29 27.96 -0.20
CA ASP A 262 -20.84 27.45 1.05
C ASP A 262 -20.25 26.09 1.45
N ILE A 263 -20.54 25.69 2.69
CA ILE A 263 -20.07 24.41 3.23
C ILE A 263 -20.75 23.21 2.53
N LYS A 264 -21.95 23.39 1.97
CA LYS A 264 -22.66 22.36 1.22
C LYS A 264 -21.87 21.98 -0.04
N TRP A 265 -21.32 22.97 -0.75
CA TRP A 265 -20.43 22.75 -1.87
C TRP A 265 -19.20 21.94 -1.47
N ALA A 266 -18.56 22.27 -0.34
CA ALA A 266 -17.40 21.53 0.17
C ALA A 266 -17.75 20.06 0.45
N ARG A 267 -18.89 19.80 1.12
CA ARG A 267 -19.39 18.46 1.43
C ARG A 267 -19.63 17.65 0.15
N ILE A 268 -20.25 18.23 -0.88
CA ILE A 268 -20.49 17.57 -2.17
C ILE A 268 -19.16 17.16 -2.83
N LYS A 269 -18.17 18.06 -2.86
CA LYS A 269 -16.85 17.76 -3.42
C LYS A 269 -16.12 16.66 -2.64
N PHE A 270 -16.18 16.71 -1.32
CA PHE A 270 -15.64 15.71 -0.42
C PHE A 270 -16.22 14.31 -0.71
N ILE A 271 -17.57 14.18 -0.68
CA ILE A 271 -18.26 12.91 -0.93
C ILE A 271 -17.94 12.37 -2.33
N LYS A 272 -17.99 13.21 -3.36
CA LYS A 272 -17.69 12.81 -4.74
C LYS A 272 -16.29 12.20 -4.85
N ASN A 273 -15.28 12.77 -4.17
CA ASN A 273 -13.90 12.30 -4.26
C ASN A 273 -13.62 11.03 -3.45
N ILE A 274 -14.33 10.83 -2.34
CA ILE A 274 -14.30 9.56 -1.62
C ILE A 274 -14.86 8.45 -2.52
N ASN A 275 -16.05 8.66 -3.10
CA ASN A 275 -16.75 7.64 -3.87
C ASN A 275 -16.02 7.27 -5.17
N VAL A 276 -15.49 8.24 -5.93
CA VAL A 276 -14.71 7.96 -7.15
C VAL A 276 -13.45 7.15 -6.84
N ARG A 277 -12.82 7.40 -5.69
CA ARG A 277 -11.60 6.66 -5.31
C ARG A 277 -11.91 5.31 -4.65
N GLN A 278 -13.11 5.11 -4.12
CA GLN A 278 -13.62 3.81 -3.68
C GLN A 278 -14.11 2.95 -4.87
N SER A 279 -14.78 3.52 -5.88
CA SER A 279 -15.25 2.77 -7.05
C SER A 279 -14.10 2.23 -7.92
N LYS A 280 -12.99 2.97 -8.04
CA LYS A 280 -11.74 2.42 -8.62
C LYS A 280 -11.18 1.23 -7.83
N ILE A 281 -11.44 1.12 -6.53
CA ILE A 281 -11.02 -0.02 -5.71
C ILE A 281 -11.91 -1.24 -6.01
N THR A 282 -13.21 -1.05 -6.23
CA THR A 282 -14.13 -2.12 -6.64
C THR A 282 -13.83 -2.62 -8.05
N PHE A 283 -13.51 -1.72 -8.99
CA PHE A 283 -13.15 -2.11 -10.36
C PHE A 283 -11.82 -2.88 -10.42
N LEU A 284 -10.83 -2.53 -9.57
CA LEU A 284 -9.58 -3.30 -9.44
C LEU A 284 -9.78 -4.66 -8.73
N LYS A 285 -10.85 -4.86 -7.95
CA LYS A 285 -11.26 -6.18 -7.42
C LYS A 285 -11.96 -7.05 -8.48
N LEU A 286 -12.41 -6.47 -9.59
CA LEU A 286 -13.05 -7.19 -10.70
C LEU A 286 -12.05 -7.70 -11.75
N ASN A 287 -10.75 -7.43 -11.63
CA ASN A 287 -9.71 -8.02 -12.52
C ASN A 287 -9.39 -9.50 -12.19
N HIS A 288 -10.35 -10.27 -11.66
CA HIS A 288 -10.30 -11.74 -11.66
C HIS A 288 -11.07 -12.37 -12.82
N TRP A 289 -11.74 -11.56 -13.66
CA TRP A 289 -12.30 -12.03 -14.93
C TRP A 289 -11.23 -12.51 -15.92
N ASP A 290 -10.01 -11.99 -15.87
CA ASP A 290 -8.90 -12.49 -16.72
C ASP A 290 -8.50 -13.93 -16.38
N LYS A 291 -8.66 -14.32 -15.10
CA LYS A 291 -8.42 -15.71 -14.66
C LYS A 291 -9.57 -16.62 -15.10
N LEU A 292 -10.81 -16.14 -15.07
CA LEU A 292 -11.99 -16.83 -15.58
C LEU A 292 -11.94 -16.99 -17.12
N LEU A 293 -11.53 -15.96 -17.87
CA LEU A 293 -11.34 -16.01 -19.32
C LEU A 293 -10.15 -16.90 -19.72
N SER A 294 -9.11 -17.01 -18.88
CA SER A 294 -8.01 -17.96 -19.12
C SER A 294 -8.43 -19.43 -19.02
N ILE A 295 -9.45 -19.73 -18.20
CA ILE A 295 -10.10 -21.06 -18.14
C ILE A 295 -10.87 -21.32 -19.44
N PHE A 296 -11.47 -20.29 -20.05
CA PHE A 296 -12.15 -20.42 -21.34
C PHE A 296 -11.20 -20.52 -22.53
N SER A 297 -10.02 -19.89 -22.50
CA SER A 297 -9.04 -19.95 -23.60
C SER A 297 -8.22 -21.24 -23.64
N SER A 298 -8.21 -22.04 -22.57
CA SER A 298 -7.52 -23.35 -22.56
C SER A 298 -8.40 -24.52 -23.05
N LEU A 299 -9.66 -24.27 -23.41
CA LEU A 299 -10.59 -25.30 -23.93
C LEU A 299 -10.31 -25.74 -25.38
N GLY A 300 -9.29 -25.19 -26.04
CA GLY A 300 -8.92 -25.56 -27.41
C GLY A 300 -8.00 -26.78 -27.54
N LYS A 301 -7.48 -27.33 -26.44
CA LYS A 301 -6.55 -28.48 -26.48
C LYS A 301 -6.61 -29.26 -25.19
N PHE A 302 -7.51 -30.25 -25.07
CA PHE A 302 -7.24 -31.49 -24.33
C PHE A 302 -8.41 -32.46 -24.51
N SER A 303 -8.11 -33.63 -25.05
CA SER A 303 -8.98 -34.81 -25.12
C SER A 303 -8.86 -35.62 -23.82
N PHE A 304 -9.94 -35.73 -23.03
CA PHE A 304 -10.49 -36.95 -22.40
C PHE A 304 -11.55 -36.64 -21.32
N ASP A 305 -12.49 -37.59 -21.18
CA ASP A 305 -13.58 -37.78 -20.20
C ASP A 305 -14.78 -36.81 -20.19
N VAL A 306 -15.77 -37.16 -21.00
CA VAL A 306 -17.02 -36.41 -21.28
C VAL A 306 -18.10 -36.57 -20.19
N GLY A 307 -18.03 -37.60 -19.33
CA GLY A 307 -19.11 -37.92 -18.39
C GLY A 307 -19.24 -36.96 -17.20
N ASP A 308 -18.12 -36.64 -16.53
CA ASP A 308 -18.14 -35.87 -15.27
C ASP A 308 -18.21 -34.34 -15.51
N PHE A 309 -17.84 -33.90 -16.73
CA PHE A 309 -17.89 -32.50 -17.16
C PHE A 309 -19.32 -32.07 -17.51
N PHE A 310 -20.08 -32.89 -18.24
CA PHE A 310 -21.48 -32.58 -18.58
C PHE A 310 -22.33 -32.44 -17.33
N ASP A 311 -22.10 -33.29 -16.33
CA ASP A 311 -22.89 -33.30 -15.10
C ASP A 311 -22.61 -32.07 -14.21
N LYS A 312 -21.36 -31.59 -14.17
CA LYS A 312 -20.98 -30.33 -13.49
C LYS A 312 -21.44 -29.09 -14.25
N PHE A 313 -21.40 -29.11 -15.59
CA PHE A 313 -21.85 -28.01 -16.43
C PHE A 313 -23.37 -27.84 -16.37
N HIS A 314 -24.12 -28.94 -16.38
CA HIS A 314 -25.58 -28.92 -16.25
C HIS A 314 -26.00 -28.39 -14.88
N LYS A 315 -25.34 -28.82 -13.80
CA LYS A 315 -25.56 -28.30 -12.43
C LYS A 315 -25.25 -26.80 -12.30
N ALA A 316 -24.21 -26.31 -12.98
CA ALA A 316 -23.85 -24.89 -12.97
C ALA A 316 -24.87 -24.02 -13.73
N ILE A 317 -25.36 -24.50 -14.87
CA ILE A 317 -26.41 -23.82 -15.65
C ILE A 317 -27.71 -23.77 -14.85
N ILE A 318 -28.12 -24.87 -14.24
CA ILE A 318 -29.31 -24.94 -13.37
C ILE A 318 -29.18 -23.97 -12.19
N GLY A 319 -28.00 -23.90 -11.56
CA GLY A 319 -27.74 -22.98 -10.46
C GLY A 319 -27.83 -21.49 -10.86
N ILE A 320 -27.31 -21.15 -12.05
CA ILE A 320 -27.40 -19.79 -12.60
C ILE A 320 -28.86 -19.46 -12.97
N ALA A 321 -29.60 -20.38 -13.58
CA ALA A 321 -31.00 -20.20 -13.92
C ALA A 321 -31.88 -20.01 -12.67
N LEU A 322 -31.59 -20.74 -11.58
CA LEU A 322 -32.24 -20.57 -10.27
C LEU A 322 -31.94 -19.18 -9.67
N LEU A 323 -30.68 -18.74 -9.71
CA LEU A 323 -30.30 -17.41 -9.22
C LEU A 323 -30.96 -16.29 -10.01
N ILE A 324 -31.03 -16.40 -11.33
CA ILE A 324 -31.71 -15.44 -12.21
C ILE A 324 -33.21 -15.43 -11.91
N SER A 325 -33.82 -16.60 -11.74
CA SER A 325 -35.24 -16.72 -11.37
C SER A 325 -35.54 -16.07 -10.02
N ILE A 326 -34.71 -16.29 -9.00
CA ILE A 326 -34.85 -15.66 -7.68
C ILE A 326 -34.73 -14.14 -7.79
N VAL A 327 -33.76 -13.64 -8.55
CA VAL A 327 -33.58 -12.20 -8.79
C VAL A 327 -34.78 -11.60 -9.53
N LEU A 328 -35.37 -12.33 -10.49
CA LEU A 328 -36.55 -11.86 -11.24
C LEU A 328 -37.84 -11.87 -10.41
N ILE A 329 -38.00 -12.85 -9.51
CA ILE A 329 -39.10 -12.90 -8.53
C ILE A 329 -38.95 -11.77 -7.50
N CYS A 330 -37.75 -11.51 -6.99
CA CYS A 330 -37.50 -10.39 -6.06
C CYS A 330 -37.68 -9.00 -6.69
N LEU A 331 -37.73 -8.91 -8.03
CA LEU A 331 -37.94 -7.66 -8.77
C LEU A 331 -39.40 -7.50 -9.26
N ASP A 332 -40.33 -8.34 -8.80
CA ASP A 332 -41.77 -8.32 -9.15
C ASP A 332 -42.05 -8.41 -10.66
N LYS A 333 -41.13 -8.99 -11.43
CA LYS A 333 -41.21 -9.06 -12.90
C LYS A 333 -41.81 -10.35 -13.46
N LEU A 334 -42.05 -11.37 -12.63
CA LEU A 334 -42.51 -12.69 -13.05
C LEU A 334 -43.40 -13.32 -11.98
N GLU A 335 -44.62 -13.72 -12.35
CA GLU A 335 -45.47 -14.57 -11.51
C GLU A 335 -44.96 -16.03 -11.56
N VAL A 336 -44.93 -16.69 -10.39
CA VAL A 336 -44.31 -18.02 -10.18
C VAL A 336 -44.93 -19.11 -11.07
N SER A 337 -46.18 -18.95 -11.48
CA SER A 337 -46.89 -19.87 -12.37
C SER A 337 -46.26 -19.99 -13.76
N ASP A 338 -45.77 -18.88 -14.33
CA ASP A 338 -45.19 -18.85 -15.68
C ASP A 338 -43.81 -19.54 -15.72
N LEU A 339 -43.06 -19.47 -14.62
CA LEU A 339 -41.74 -20.09 -14.50
C LEU A 339 -41.86 -21.62 -14.43
N ILE A 340 -42.82 -22.14 -13.67
CA ILE A 340 -43.06 -23.57 -13.51
C ILE A 340 -43.52 -24.16 -14.86
N GLN A 341 -44.40 -23.47 -15.58
CA GLN A 341 -44.93 -23.97 -16.85
C GLN A 341 -43.87 -24.00 -17.97
N LYS A 342 -42.99 -22.99 -18.03
CA LYS A 342 -41.84 -22.99 -18.97
C LYS A 342 -40.81 -24.08 -18.64
N PHE A 343 -40.50 -24.26 -17.37
CA PHE A 343 -39.51 -25.25 -16.93
C PHE A 343 -39.98 -26.68 -17.21
N PHE A 344 -41.27 -26.98 -17.04
CA PHE A 344 -41.83 -28.29 -17.41
C PHE A 344 -41.84 -28.53 -18.93
N ASN A 345 -42.12 -27.50 -19.75
CA ASN A 345 -42.08 -27.66 -21.20
C ASN A 345 -40.67 -27.90 -21.75
N GLU A 346 -39.65 -27.20 -21.22
CA GLU A 346 -38.25 -27.40 -21.65
C GLU A 346 -37.67 -28.74 -21.17
N LEU A 347 -38.13 -29.28 -20.03
CA LEU A 347 -37.73 -30.61 -19.55
C LEU A 347 -38.30 -31.76 -20.40
N PHE A 348 -39.46 -31.58 -21.03
CA PHE A 348 -40.07 -32.59 -21.91
C PHE A 348 -39.53 -32.58 -23.35
N GLU A 349 -38.97 -31.46 -23.84
CA GLU A 349 -38.33 -31.43 -25.17
C GLU A 349 -36.91 -32.05 -25.20
N ILE A 350 -36.24 -32.18 -24.05
CA ILE A 350 -34.91 -32.80 -23.97
C ILE A 350 -34.99 -34.35 -23.93
N GLY A 351 -36.21 -34.90 -23.89
CA GLY A 351 -36.48 -36.34 -23.75
C GLY A 351 -36.95 -37.08 -25.01
N ASN A 352 -36.98 -36.47 -26.20
CA ASN A 352 -37.32 -37.12 -27.47
C ASN A 352 -36.22 -36.99 -28.53
#